data_AF-A0A147I8R4-F1
#
_entry.id   AF-A0A147I8R4-F1
#
_cell.length_a   1.000
_cell.length_b   1.000
_cell.length_c   1.000
_cell.angle_alpha   90.00
_cell.angle_beta   90.00
_cell.angle_gamma   90.00
#
_symmetry.space_group_name_H-M   'P 1'
#
loop_
_entity.id
_entity.type
_entity.pdbx_description
1 polymer ?
#
loop_
_entity_poly.entity_id
_entity_poly.type
_entity_poly.pdbx_seq_one_letter_code
_entity_poly.pdbx_strand_id
1 'polypeptide(L)'
;MAHAFSDFHDGLITGIVLGSDTATILLQQTTGEEYTLTLTGLEVLHMEDFRQGNIISIVEVVSGQYPYEHSGLERLFSPPHPSAAEEYHKAHAAIVERQSARIAAGDVSMVVIVPSYGADLIAICRDIALAPLAMNGS
;
A
#
# COMPACT_ATOMS: atom_id res chain seq x y z
N MET A 1 10.22 9.09 7.73
CA MET A 1 9.89 8.14 8.81
C MET A 1 9.06 6.99 8.27
N ALA A 2 9.52 5.75 8.45
CA ALA A 2 8.67 4.57 8.31
C ALA A 2 7.86 4.38 9.59
N HIS A 3 6.61 3.97 9.45
CA HIS A 3 5.72 3.63 10.54
C HIS A 3 5.08 2.28 10.26
N ALA A 4 5.26 1.32 11.17
CA ALA A 4 4.64 0.00 11.08
C ALA A 4 3.49 -0.12 12.07
N PHE A 5 2.38 -0.71 11.65
CA PHE A 5 1.25 -1.00 12.53
C PHE A 5 1.31 -2.46 12.99
N SER A 6 2.04 -2.72 14.09
CA SER A 6 2.24 -4.07 14.65
C SER A 6 0.95 -4.74 15.11
N ASP A 7 -0.06 -3.95 15.46
CA ASP A 7 -1.32 -4.46 16.03
C ASP A 7 -2.16 -5.25 15.00
N PHE A 8 -1.83 -5.15 13.72
CA PHE A 8 -2.46 -5.93 12.65
C PHE A 8 -1.71 -7.21 12.28
N HIS A 9 -0.57 -7.53 12.92
CA HIS A 9 0.08 -8.82 12.71
C HIS A 9 -0.87 -9.96 13.04
N ASP A 10 -0.97 -10.96 12.15
CA ASP A 10 -1.95 -12.05 12.17
C ASP A 10 -3.43 -11.61 12.10
N GLY A 11 -3.68 -10.32 11.89
CA GLY A 11 -4.98 -9.77 11.55
C GLY A 11 -5.38 -10.07 10.11
N LEU A 12 -6.52 -9.52 9.68
CA LEU A 12 -7.10 -9.77 8.36
C LEU A 12 -7.31 -8.49 7.56
N ILE A 13 -7.11 -8.58 6.24
CA ILE A 13 -7.77 -7.66 5.29
C ILE A 13 -9.13 -8.24 4.94
N THR A 14 -10.19 -7.58 5.41
CA THR A 14 -11.58 -8.04 5.24
C THR A 14 -12.28 -7.40 4.05
N GLY A 15 -11.73 -6.31 3.50
CA GLY A 15 -12.29 -5.66 2.33
C GLY A 15 -11.49 -4.46 1.85
N ILE A 16 -11.87 -3.98 0.66
CA ILE A 16 -11.36 -2.76 0.06
C ILE A 16 -12.52 -2.02 -0.63
N VAL A 17 -12.56 -0.71 -0.48
CA VAL A 17 -13.50 0.17 -1.19
C VAL A 17 -12.69 1.24 -1.91
N LEU A 18 -12.94 1.39 -3.21
CA LEU A 18 -12.28 2.38 -4.05
C LEU A 18 -13.20 3.57 -4.31
N GLY A 19 -12.68 4.77 -4.13
CA GLY A 19 -13.28 6.03 -4.54
C GLY A 19 -12.60 6.61 -5.78
N SER A 20 -12.87 7.88 -6.09
CA SER A 20 -12.22 8.60 -7.19
C SER A 20 -10.73 8.82 -6.98
N ASP A 21 -10.35 9.18 -5.75
CA ASP A 21 -8.99 9.52 -5.32
C ASP A 21 -8.72 9.00 -3.90
N THR A 22 -9.47 7.99 -3.48
CA THR A 22 -9.38 7.38 -2.16
C THR A 22 -9.44 5.86 -2.24
N ALA A 23 -8.83 5.20 -1.26
CA ALA A 23 -9.07 3.80 -0.99
C ALA A 23 -9.28 3.60 0.51
N THR A 24 -10.29 2.83 0.89
CA THR A 24 -10.49 2.41 2.28
C THR A 24 -10.23 0.91 2.36
N ILE A 25 -9.22 0.53 3.15
CA ILE A 25 -8.89 -0.86 3.43
C ILE A 25 -9.52 -1.21 4.78
N LEU A 26 -10.33 -2.26 4.80
CA LEU A 26 -10.94 -2.78 6.01
C LEU A 26 -9.99 -3.80 6.64
N LEU A 27 -9.64 -3.55 7.89
CA LEU A 27 -8.69 -4.35 8.66
C LEU A 27 -9.40 -4.92 9.89
N GLN A 28 -9.02 -6.12 10.30
CA GLN A 28 -9.47 -6.72 11.55
C GLN A 28 -8.26 -7.23 12.34
N GLN A 29 -8.17 -6.91 13.63
CA GLN A 29 -7.14 -7.46 14.52
C GLN A 29 -7.50 -8.88 14.99
N THR A 30 -6.54 -9.61 15.55
CA THR A 30 -6.78 -10.96 16.14
C THR A 30 -7.78 -10.95 17.30
N THR A 31 -7.98 -9.79 17.94
CA THR A 31 -8.99 -9.54 18.96
C THR A 31 -10.42 -9.44 18.40
N GLY A 32 -10.57 -9.33 17.08
CA GLY A 32 -11.83 -9.12 16.39
C GLY A 32 -12.21 -7.65 16.19
N GLU A 33 -11.43 -6.70 16.74
CA GLU A 33 -11.66 -5.27 16.51
C GLU A 33 -11.42 -4.90 15.05
N GLU A 34 -12.36 -4.15 14.47
CA GLU A 34 -12.33 -3.73 13.08
C GLU A 34 -11.87 -2.28 12.95
N TYR A 35 -11.08 -2.02 11.92
CA TYR A 35 -10.48 -0.73 11.61
C TYR A 35 -10.62 -0.42 10.13
N THR A 36 -10.51 0.86 9.82
CA THR A 36 -10.39 1.38 8.46
C THR A 36 -9.04 2.06 8.32
N LEU A 37 -8.30 1.71 7.28
CA LEU A 37 -7.14 2.45 6.81
C LEU A 37 -7.55 3.19 5.54
N THR A 38 -7.75 4.50 5.69
CA THR A 38 -8.18 5.38 4.59
C THR A 38 -6.97 6.05 3.97
N LEU A 39 -6.82 5.87 2.66
CA LEU A 39 -5.82 6.50 1.80
C LEU A 39 -6.51 7.62 1.02
N THR A 40 -6.00 8.85 1.10
CA THR A 40 -6.56 10.02 0.40
C THR A 40 -5.53 10.62 -0.54
N GLY A 41 -5.97 11.16 -1.68
CA GLY A 41 -5.07 11.55 -2.76
C GLY A 41 -4.34 10.33 -3.32
N LEU A 42 -5.07 9.23 -3.49
CA LEU A 42 -4.58 7.98 -4.04
C LEU A 42 -4.12 8.21 -5.49
N GLU A 43 -2.86 7.88 -5.76
CA GLU A 43 -2.29 8.00 -7.11
C GLU A 43 -2.23 6.66 -7.82
N VAL A 44 -1.86 5.62 -7.07
CA VAL A 44 -1.81 4.25 -7.58
C VAL A 44 -2.06 3.28 -6.44
N LEU A 45 -2.75 2.19 -6.75
CA LEU A 45 -2.96 1.06 -5.86
C LEU A 45 -2.84 -0.21 -6.68
N HIS A 46 -2.08 -1.16 -6.15
CA HIS A 46 -1.98 -2.50 -6.67
C HIS A 46 -2.28 -3.48 -5.54
N MET A 47 -3.15 -4.45 -5.81
CA MET A 47 -3.45 -5.52 -4.88
C MET A 47 -3.56 -6.83 -5.64
N GLU A 48 -2.87 -7.85 -5.16
CA GLU A 48 -2.87 -9.20 -5.73
C GLU A 48 -3.44 -10.18 -4.71
N ASP A 49 -3.95 -11.32 -5.19
CA ASP A 49 -4.30 -12.47 -4.35
C ASP A 49 -5.33 -12.20 -3.24
N PHE A 50 -6.21 -11.22 -3.43
CA PHE A 50 -7.32 -10.97 -2.52
C PHE A 50 -8.30 -12.15 -2.51
N ARG A 51 -8.35 -12.87 -1.39
CA ARG A 51 -9.16 -14.09 -1.21
C ARG A 51 -9.74 -14.17 0.19
N GLN A 52 -10.47 -15.23 0.50
CA GLN A 52 -10.94 -15.43 1.86
C GLN A 52 -9.75 -15.68 2.81
N GLY A 53 -9.76 -15.02 3.97
CA GLY A 53 -8.76 -15.22 5.03
C GLY A 53 -7.42 -14.52 4.79
N ASN A 54 -7.39 -13.34 4.18
CA ASN A 54 -6.15 -12.57 3.92
C ASN A 54 -5.41 -12.19 5.22
N ILE A 55 -4.49 -13.03 5.69
CA ILE A 55 -3.73 -12.81 6.93
C ILE A 55 -2.59 -11.82 6.66
N ILE A 56 -2.50 -10.81 7.51
CA ILE A 56 -1.50 -9.75 7.47
C ILE A 56 -0.23 -10.22 8.19
N SER A 57 0.92 -10.06 7.54
CA SER A 57 2.24 -10.15 8.18
C SER A 57 2.68 -8.77 8.67
N ILE A 58 2.65 -7.78 7.78
CA ILE A 58 3.16 -6.43 8.03
C ILE A 58 2.23 -5.40 7.38
N VAL A 59 1.97 -4.30 8.09
CA VAL A 59 1.44 -3.05 7.51
C VAL A 59 2.47 -1.96 7.75
N GLU A 60 3.02 -1.39 6.68
CA GLU A 60 4.05 -0.36 6.73
C GLU A 60 3.63 0.88 5.92
N VAL A 61 3.99 2.04 6.45
CA VAL A 61 3.88 3.34 5.78
C VAL A 61 5.27 3.94 5.68
N VAL A 62 5.71 4.29 4.47
CA VAL A 62 6.99 4.93 4.18
C VAL A 62 6.74 6.33 3.64
N SER A 63 7.28 7.35 4.33
CA SER A 63 7.25 8.76 3.91
C SER A 63 8.45 9.49 4.47
N GLY A 64 8.94 10.57 3.84
CA GLY A 64 10.06 11.37 4.33
C GLY A 64 11.40 10.61 4.43
N GLN A 65 11.55 9.54 3.66
CA GLN A 65 12.80 8.80 3.46
C GLN A 65 12.72 8.00 2.15
N TYR A 66 13.88 7.63 1.60
CA TYR A 66 13.90 6.75 0.43
C TYR A 66 13.28 5.39 0.77
N PRO A 67 12.42 4.83 -0.09
CA PRO A 67 12.01 3.44 0.00
C PRO A 67 13.23 2.50 0.02
N TYR A 68 13.15 1.42 0.80
CA TYR A 68 14.23 0.43 0.81
C TYR A 68 14.30 -0.33 -0.54
N GLU A 69 15.47 -0.90 -0.82
CA GLU A 69 15.69 -1.75 -1.99
C GLU A 69 14.71 -2.93 -1.95
N HIS A 70 13.97 -3.16 -3.04
CA HIS A 70 12.87 -4.15 -3.09
C HIS A 70 11.63 -3.82 -2.23
N SER A 71 11.37 -2.55 -1.92
CA SER A 71 10.10 -2.07 -1.32
C SER A 71 8.82 -2.40 -2.09
N GLY A 72 8.93 -3.02 -3.26
CA GLY A 72 7.80 -3.33 -4.11
C GLY A 72 7.36 -2.16 -4.99
N LEU A 73 8.05 -1.01 -4.95
CA LEU A 73 7.73 0.15 -5.81
C LEU A 73 7.73 -0.23 -7.30
N GLU A 74 8.60 -1.14 -7.72
CA GLU A 74 8.63 -1.69 -9.09
C GLU A 74 7.37 -2.48 -9.45
N ARG A 75 6.61 -2.99 -8.48
CA ARG A 75 5.33 -3.68 -8.70
C ARG A 75 4.22 -2.71 -9.09
N LEU A 76 4.29 -1.46 -8.64
CA LEU A 76 3.35 -0.40 -9.05
C LEU A 76 3.59 0.07 -10.49
N PHE A 77 4.83 -0.05 -10.96
CA PHE A 77 5.25 0.38 -12.29
C PHE A 77 5.93 -0.79 -12.99
N SER A 78 5.13 -1.67 -13.59
CA SER A 78 5.64 -2.90 -14.23
C SER A 78 6.84 -2.60 -15.12
N PRO A 79 7.97 -3.34 -14.94
CA PRO A 79 9.12 -3.14 -15.79
C PRO A 79 8.76 -3.49 -17.24
N PRO A 80 9.31 -2.77 -18.22
CA PRO A 80 9.14 -3.12 -19.62
C PRO A 80 9.75 -4.50 -19.90
N HIS A 81 9.22 -5.17 -20.93
CA HIS A 81 9.75 -6.47 -21.36
C HIS A 81 11.26 -6.37 -21.65
N PRO A 82 12.10 -7.39 -21.36
CA PRO A 82 13.55 -7.31 -21.57
C PRO A 82 13.99 -7.02 -23.02
N SER A 83 13.09 -7.27 -23.99
CA SER A 83 13.32 -6.97 -25.41
C SER A 83 12.80 -5.59 -25.84
N ALA A 84 12.26 -4.79 -24.92
CA ALA A 84 11.80 -3.45 -25.22
C ALA A 84 12.99 -2.55 -25.61
N ALA A 85 12.70 -1.49 -26.37
CA ALA A 85 13.73 -0.51 -26.69
C ALA A 85 14.26 0.17 -25.42
N GLU A 86 15.54 0.55 -25.44
CA GLU A 86 16.25 1.17 -24.29
C GLU A 86 15.52 2.40 -23.73
N GLU A 87 14.83 3.15 -24.58
CA GLU A 87 14.03 4.32 -24.19
C GLU A 87 12.93 3.98 -23.17
N TYR A 88 12.30 2.80 -23.29
CA TYR A 88 11.28 2.35 -22.33
C TYR A 88 11.89 1.97 -20.99
N HIS A 89 13.08 1.36 -20.99
CA HIS A 89 13.82 1.08 -19.76
C HIS A 89 14.24 2.37 -19.05
N LYS A 90 14.72 3.37 -19.80
CA LYS A 90 15.05 4.70 -19.24
C LYS A 90 13.84 5.42 -18.68
N ALA A 91 12.71 5.38 -19.40
CA ALA A 91 11.47 6.00 -18.96
C ALA A 91 10.95 5.34 -17.67
N HIS A 92 11.00 4.00 -17.59
CA HIS A 92 10.64 3.25 -16.39
C HIS A 92 11.52 3.63 -15.19
N ALA A 93 12.85 3.61 -15.35
CA ALA A 93 13.77 4.00 -14.29
C ALA A 93 13.52 5.45 -13.81
N ALA A 94 13.21 6.37 -14.73
CA ALA A 94 12.89 7.76 -14.40
C ALA A 94 11.56 7.91 -13.64
N ILE A 95 10.57 7.05 -13.89
CA ILE A 95 9.30 7.03 -13.15
C ILE A 95 9.54 6.53 -11.73
N VAL A 96 10.25 5.41 -11.58
CA VAL A 96 10.57 4.83 -10.27
C VAL A 96 11.37 5.82 -9.43
N GLU A 97 12.43 6.40 -9.97
CA GLU A 97 13.26 7.40 -9.27
C GLU A 97 12.45 8.63 -8.86
N ARG A 98 11.57 9.11 -9.74
CA ARG A 98 10.70 10.26 -9.42
C ARG A 98 9.78 9.94 -8.24
N GLN A 99 9.19 8.75 -8.20
CA GLN A 99 8.32 8.38 -7.09
C GLN A 99 9.10 8.19 -5.79
N SER A 100 10.26 7.53 -5.85
CA SER A 100 11.19 7.42 -4.71
C SER A 100 11.57 8.78 -4.14
N ALA A 101 11.90 9.75 -5.00
CA ALA A 101 12.25 11.11 -4.58
C ALA A 101 11.07 11.84 -3.92
N ARG A 102 9.84 11.67 -4.43
CA ARG A 102 8.63 12.26 -3.82
C ARG A 102 8.31 11.65 -2.47
N ILE A 103 8.45 10.33 -2.32
CA ILE A 103 8.31 9.64 -1.03
C ILE A 103 9.39 10.15 -0.06
N ALA A 104 10.63 10.29 -0.52
CA ALA A 104 11.74 10.80 0.28
C ALA A 104 11.55 12.25 0.73
N ALA A 105 10.95 13.09 -0.11
CA ALA A 105 10.58 14.46 0.22
C ALA A 105 9.38 14.55 1.18
N GLY A 106 8.60 13.48 1.32
CA GLY A 106 7.36 13.46 2.10
C GLY A 106 6.16 14.05 1.37
N ASP A 107 6.26 14.28 0.05
CA ASP A 107 5.16 14.78 -0.78
C ASP A 107 4.03 13.74 -0.92
N VAL A 108 4.39 12.47 -0.83
CA VAL A 108 3.50 11.30 -0.85
C VAL A 108 4.00 10.26 0.14
N SER A 109 3.12 9.34 0.50
CA SER A 109 3.40 8.18 1.32
C SER A 109 3.16 6.90 0.53
N MET A 110 4.03 5.92 0.73
CA MET A 110 3.87 4.57 0.21
C MET A 110 3.33 3.68 1.33
N VAL A 111 2.24 2.97 1.07
CA VAL A 111 1.65 1.99 1.97
C VAL A 111 1.92 0.60 1.43
N VAL A 112 2.42 -0.29 2.28
CA VAL A 112 2.70 -1.69 1.94
C VAL A 112 2.01 -2.58 2.97
N ILE A 113 1.20 -3.53 2.50
CA ILE A 113 0.65 -4.60 3.32
C ILE A 113 1.21 -5.92 2.79
N VAL A 114 2.11 -6.51 3.56
CA VAL A 114 2.70 -7.81 3.24
C VAL A 114 1.83 -8.90 3.87
N PRO A 115 1.33 -9.88 3.10
CA PRO A 115 0.51 -10.94 3.63
C PRO A 115 1.37 -12.06 4.21
N SER A 116 0.90 -12.66 5.30
CA SER A 116 1.24 -14.04 5.66
C SER A 116 0.44 -15.02 4.79
N TYR A 117 -0.74 -14.59 4.30
CA TYR A 117 -1.56 -15.32 3.34
C TYR A 117 -2.51 -14.36 2.59
N GLY A 118 -2.66 -14.51 1.28
CA GLY A 118 -3.67 -13.74 0.52
C GLY A 118 -3.17 -12.36 0.09
N ALA A 119 -3.96 -11.34 0.42
CA ALA A 119 -3.87 -10.00 -0.16
C ALA A 119 -2.52 -9.30 0.07
N ASP A 120 -1.74 -9.19 -1.01
CA ASP A 120 -0.54 -8.35 -1.07
C ASP A 120 -0.90 -7.00 -1.68
N LEU A 121 -0.71 -5.92 -0.93
CA LEU A 121 -1.14 -4.58 -1.32
C LEU A 121 0.01 -3.59 -1.26
N ILE A 122 0.12 -2.77 -2.29
CA ILE A 122 0.98 -1.59 -2.30
C ILE A 122 0.23 -0.40 -2.89
N ALA A 123 0.40 0.79 -2.32
CA ALA A 123 -0.24 2.01 -2.79
C ALA A 123 0.63 3.25 -2.57
N ILE A 124 0.41 4.29 -3.38
CA ILE A 124 0.92 5.64 -3.17
C ILE A 124 -0.26 6.58 -2.96
N CYS A 125 -0.21 7.36 -1.90
CA CYS A 125 -1.24 8.34 -1.54
C CYS A 125 -0.63 9.56 -0.85
N ARG A 126 -1.41 10.63 -0.66
CA ARG A 126 -0.94 11.82 0.07
C ARG A 126 -1.12 11.66 1.58
N ASP A 127 -2.32 11.28 1.99
CA ASP A 127 -2.71 11.22 3.40
C ASP A 127 -3.23 9.84 3.79
N ILE A 128 -2.95 9.45 5.04
CA ILE A 128 -3.32 8.15 5.61
C ILE A 128 -3.99 8.38 6.96
N ALA A 129 -5.14 7.74 7.18
CA ALA A 129 -5.86 7.78 8.45
C ALA A 129 -6.28 6.37 8.87
N LEU A 130 -5.92 5.99 10.09
CA LEU A 130 -6.39 4.76 10.74
C LEU A 130 -7.46 5.11 11.77
N ALA A 131 -8.62 4.46 11.72
CA ALA A 131 -9.69 4.66 12.68
C ALA A 131 -10.46 3.34 12.95
N PRO A 132 -10.99 3.12 14.16
CA PRO A 132 -11.93 2.03 14.40
C PRO A 132 -13.10 2.09 13.43
N LEU A 133 -13.54 0.94 12.92
CA LEU A 133 -14.73 0.86 12.08
C LEU A 133 -15.94 1.21 12.95
N ALA A 134 -16.61 2.31 12.63
CA ALA A 134 -17.81 2.70 13.35
C ALA A 134 -18.89 1.62 13.15
N MET A 135 -19.24 0.93 14.23
CA MET A 135 -20.40 0.06 14.30
C MET A 135 -21.65 0.93 14.15
N ASN A 136 -22.05 1.20 12.92
CA ASN A 136 -23.39 1.73 12.68
C ASN A 136 -24.36 0.60 13.01
N GLY A 137 -24.86 0.61 14.25
CA GLY A 137 -25.86 -0.35 14.72
C GLY A 137 -27.06 -0.34 13.77
N SER A 138 -27.25 -1.47 13.11
CA SER A 138 -28.48 -1.80 12.38
C SER A 138 -29.66 -1.88 13.33
#